data_AF-A0A318HAN7-F1
#
_entry.id   AF-A0A318HAN7-F1
#
_cell.length_a   1.000
_cell.length_b   1.000
_cell.length_c   1.000
_cell.angle_alpha   90.00
_cell.angle_beta   90.00
_cell.angle_gamma   90.00
#
_symmetry.space_group_name_H-M   'P 1'
#
loop_
_entity.id
_entity.type
_entity.pdbx_description
1 polymer ?
#
loop_
_entity_poly.entity_id
_entity_poly.type
_entity_poly.pdbx_seq_one_letter_code
_entity_poly.pdbx_strand_id
1 'polypeptide(L)'
;MSEHVQAIADSAQAAYFRLHLLQERSDLVEMLGKHTKNLTRCITAGNMRPMSDIRRHIRTIERELQLIDRMVEALDDRFPGQLATTASEPNRRRA
;
A
#
# COMPACT_ATOMS: atom_id res chain seq x y z
N MET A 1 -18.02 -3.83 30.14
CA MET A 1 -16.60 -3.42 30.05
C MET A 1 -15.82 -4.18 28.99
N SER A 2 -16.08 -5.48 28.76
CA SER A 2 -15.31 -6.31 27.80
C SER A 2 -15.40 -5.84 26.34
N GLU A 3 -16.59 -5.48 25.85
CA GLU A 3 -16.81 -5.12 24.44
C GLU A 3 -16.15 -3.80 24.03
N HIS A 4 -16.09 -2.82 24.94
CA HIS A 4 -15.43 -1.54 24.68
C HIS A 4 -13.91 -1.68 24.56
N VAL A 5 -13.31 -2.55 25.39
CA VAL A 5 -11.87 -2.87 25.32
C VAL A 5 -11.56 -3.60 24.01
N GLN A 6 -12.45 -4.50 23.58
CA GLN A 6 -12.30 -5.21 22.30
C GLN A 6 -12.39 -4.26 21.10
N ALA A 7 -13.33 -3.32 21.09
CA ALA A 7 -13.44 -2.33 20.02
C ALA A 7 -12.20 -1.43 19.92
N ILE A 8 -11.57 -1.07 21.04
CA ILE A 8 -10.33 -0.30 21.06
C ILE A 8 -9.16 -1.14 20.51
N ALA A 9 -9.07 -2.42 20.88
CA ALA A 9 -8.04 -3.32 20.38
C ALA A 9 -8.17 -3.56 18.88
N ASP A 10 -9.38 -3.83 18.38
CA ASP A 10 -9.67 -4.01 16.96
C ASP A 10 -9.31 -2.74 16.17
N SER A 11 -9.61 -1.57 16.73
CA SER A 11 -9.24 -0.27 16.18
C SER A 11 -7.71 -0.12 16.07
N ALA A 12 -6.97 -0.37 17.15
CA ALA A 12 -5.51 -0.28 17.13
C ALA A 12 -4.88 -1.26 16.11
N GLN A 13 -5.43 -2.48 16.01
CA GLN A 13 -4.98 -3.48 15.05
C GLN A 13 -5.27 -3.09 13.60
N ALA A 14 -6.45 -2.51 13.33
CA ALA A 14 -6.79 -1.98 12.00
C ALA A 14 -5.84 -0.87 11.56
N ALA A 15 -5.49 0.06 12.46
CA ALA A 15 -4.54 1.13 12.19
C ALA A 15 -3.13 0.59 11.87
N TYR A 16 -2.68 -0.44 12.60
CA TYR A 16 -1.42 -1.13 12.33
C TYR A 16 -1.39 -1.75 10.92
N PHE A 17 -2.41 -2.54 10.58
CA PHE A 17 -2.48 -3.17 9.26
C PHE A 17 -2.59 -2.16 8.13
N ARG A 18 -3.35 -1.08 8.34
CA ARG A 18 -3.44 0.01 7.37
C ARG A 18 -2.08 0.61 7.06
N LEU A 19 -1.29 0.91 8.09
CA LEU A 19 0.07 1.44 7.91
C LEU A 19 0.97 0.45 7.16
N HIS A 20 0.90 -0.83 7.53
CA HIS A 20 1.67 -1.88 6.86
C HIS A 20 1.31 -2.01 5.37
N LEU A 21 0.02 -2.03 5.04
CA LEU A 21 -0.48 -2.07 3.67
C LEU A 21 -0.03 -0.86 2.84
N LEU A 22 -0.04 0.34 3.43
CA LEU A 22 0.43 1.55 2.75
C LEU A 22 1.94 1.51 2.49
N GLN A 23 2.73 0.93 3.40
CA GLN A 23 4.15 0.71 3.17
C GLN A 23 4.38 -0.29 2.02
N GLU A 24 3.71 -1.43 2.05
CA GLU A 24 3.80 -2.45 1.00
C GLU A 24 3.37 -1.89 -0.37
N ARG A 25 2.30 -1.08 -0.39
CA ARG A 25 1.86 -0.35 -1.58
C ARG A 25 2.97 0.56 -2.13
N SER A 26 3.66 1.30 -1.27
CA SER A 26 4.77 2.18 -1.68
C SER A 26 5.90 1.38 -2.32
N ASP A 27 6.28 0.25 -1.73
CA ASP A 27 7.33 -0.62 -2.23
C ASP A 27 6.95 -1.22 -3.60
N LEU A 28 5.70 -1.66 -3.75
CA LEU A 28 5.16 -2.15 -5.02
C LEU A 28 5.14 -1.08 -6.12
N VAL A 29 4.76 0.16 -5.80
CA VAL A 29 4.83 1.29 -6.75
C VAL A 29 6.26 1.53 -7.22
N GLU A 30 7.25 1.46 -6.31
CA GLU A 30 8.65 1.58 -6.68
C GLU A 30 9.10 0.44 -7.62
N MET A 31 8.72 -0.80 -7.31
CA MET A 31 9.00 -1.96 -8.15
C MET A 31 8.35 -1.86 -9.53
N LEU A 32 7.09 -1.41 -9.60
CA LEU A 32 6.39 -1.15 -10.85
C LEU A 32 7.14 -0.12 -11.70
N GLY A 33 7.63 0.96 -11.08
CA GLY A 33 8.46 1.96 -11.74
C GLY A 33 9.76 1.36 -12.32
N LYS A 34 10.43 0.48 -11.59
CA LYS A 34 11.64 -0.24 -12.05
C LYS A 34 11.33 -1.13 -13.26
N HIS A 35 10.30 -1.96 -13.19
CA HIS A 35 9.91 -2.84 -14.28
C HIS A 35 9.45 -2.08 -15.53
N THR A 36 8.71 -0.98 -15.35
CA THR A 36 8.28 -0.12 -16.46
C THR A 36 9.48 0.51 -17.17
N LYS A 37 10.47 1.03 -16.43
CA LYS A 37 11.73 1.53 -17.01
C LYS A 37 12.48 0.44 -17.78
N ASN A 38 12.56 -0.77 -17.22
CA ASN A 38 13.20 -1.91 -17.88
C ASN A 38 12.46 -2.31 -19.17
N LEU A 39 11.12 -2.30 -19.15
CA LEU A 39 10.30 -2.57 -20.34
C LEU A 39 10.59 -1.56 -21.44
N THR A 40 10.60 -0.26 -21.12
CA THR A 40 10.94 0.81 -22.05
C THR A 40 12.32 0.59 -22.66
N ARG A 41 13.33 0.22 -21.85
CA ARG A 41 14.69 -0.09 -22.34
C ARG A 41 14.71 -1.28 -23.30
N CYS A 42 13.92 -2.33 -23.04
CA CYS A 42 13.84 -3.48 -23.93
C CYS A 42 13.18 -3.13 -25.26
N ILE A 43 12.13 -2.30 -25.22
CA ILE A 43 11.45 -1.78 -26.42
C ILE A 43 12.41 -0.95 -27.26
N THR A 44 13.13 0.00 -26.66
CA THR A 44 14.06 0.87 -27.40
C THR A 44 15.26 0.13 -27.97
N ALA A 45 15.75 -0.90 -27.27
CA ALA A 45 16.85 -1.75 -27.73
C ALA A 45 16.42 -2.84 -28.74
N GLY A 46 15.13 -2.99 -29.01
CA GLY A 46 14.60 -4.09 -29.84
C GLY A 46 14.80 -5.49 -29.24
N ASN A 47 15.10 -5.58 -27.94
CA ASN A 47 15.36 -6.85 -27.28
C ASN A 47 14.06 -7.45 -26.73
N MET A 48 13.45 -8.35 -27.51
CA MET A 48 12.16 -8.96 -27.20
C MET A 48 12.22 -10.09 -26.17
N ARG A 49 13.39 -10.71 -25.93
CA ARG A 49 13.52 -11.89 -25.05
C ARG A 49 13.03 -11.67 -23.62
N PRO A 50 13.43 -10.61 -22.88
CA PRO A 50 12.98 -10.40 -21.50
C PRO A 50 11.58 -9.76 -21.40
N MET A 51 10.96 -9.41 -22.53
CA MET A 51 9.78 -8.54 -22.55
C MET A 51 8.51 -9.22 -22.04
N SER A 52 8.33 -10.52 -22.31
CA SER A 52 7.20 -11.30 -21.76
C SER A 52 7.25 -11.36 -20.24
N ASP A 53 8.43 -11.61 -19.68
CA ASP A 53 8.64 -11.78 -18.24
C ASP A 53 8.45 -10.45 -17.52
N ILE A 54 9.01 -9.36 -18.05
CA ILE A 54 8.81 -8.02 -17.49
C ILE A 54 7.32 -7.63 -17.49
N ARG A 55 6.60 -7.88 -18.59
CA ARG A 55 5.15 -7.63 -18.67
C ARG A 55 4.36 -8.50 -17.70
N ARG A 56 4.80 -9.73 -17.44
CA ARG A 56 4.19 -10.61 -16.44
C ARG A 56 4.35 -10.03 -15.04
N HIS A 57 5.56 -9.60 -14.68
CA HIS A 57 5.85 -8.96 -13.39
C HIS A 57 5.03 -7.68 -13.19
N ILE A 58 4.95 -6.82 -14.21
CA ILE A 58 4.11 -5.61 -14.18
C ILE A 58 2.66 -5.96 -13.82
N ARG A 59 2.07 -6.92 -14.53
CA ARG A 59 0.67 -7.33 -14.27
C ARG A 59 0.46 -7.95 -12.90
N THR A 60 1.45 -8.67 -12.38
CA THR A 60 1.39 -9.21 -11.01
C THR A 60 1.36 -8.07 -10.01
N ILE A 61 2.29 -7.12 -10.12
CA ILE A 61 2.38 -5.97 -9.22
C ILE A 61 1.11 -5.11 -9.29
N GLU A 62 0.56 -4.86 -10.49
CA GLU A 62 -0.70 -4.12 -10.65
C GLU A 62 -1.87 -4.80 -9.93
N ARG A 63 -1.95 -6.13 -9.95
CA ARG A 63 -2.99 -6.88 -9.24
C ARG A 63 -2.80 -6.83 -7.73
N GLU A 64 -1.55 -6.89 -7.25
CA GLU A 64 -1.23 -6.75 -5.83
C GLU A 64 -1.58 -5.36 -5.32
N LEU A 65 -1.26 -4.31 -6.08
CA LEU A 65 -1.67 -2.93 -5.78
C LEU A 65 -3.19 -2.80 -5.70
N GLN A 66 -3.93 -3.35 -6.66
CA GLN A 66 -5.40 -3.35 -6.62
C GLN A 66 -5.97 -4.10 -5.41
N LEU A 67 -5.32 -5.18 -4.98
CA LEU A 67 -5.74 -5.92 -3.79
C LEU A 67 -5.50 -5.09 -2.52
N ILE A 68 -4.32 -4.49 -2.38
CA ILE A 68 -3.98 -3.65 -1.24
C ILE A 68 -4.91 -2.44 -1.15
N ASP A 69 -5.17 -1.76 -2.28
CA ASP A 69 -6.08 -0.61 -2.32
C ASP A 69 -7.47 -1.00 -1.79
N ARG A 70 -8.02 -2.15 -2.21
CA ARG A 70 -9.30 -2.67 -1.69
C ARG A 70 -9.25 -3.03 -0.21
N MET A 71 -8.14 -3.56 0.29
CA MET A 71 -7.97 -3.88 1.70
C MET A 71 -7.92 -2.61 2.56
N VAL A 72 -7.26 -1.57 2.08
CA VAL A 72 -7.24 -0.26 2.76
C VAL A 72 -8.63 0.37 2.76
N GLU A 73 -9.34 0.36 1.62
CA GLU A 73 -10.73 0.84 1.54
C GLU A 73 -11.64 0.09 2.54
N ALA A 74 -11.54 -1.24 2.60
CA ALA A 74 -12.33 -2.04 3.54
C ALA A 74 -12.01 -1.75 5.02
N LEU A 75 -10.75 -1.41 5.34
CA LEU A 75 -10.36 -0.97 6.68
C LEU A 75 -10.92 0.43 6.98
N ASP A 76 -10.84 1.36 6.03
CA ASP A 76 -11.33 2.73 6.17
C ASP A 76 -12.86 2.77 6.34
N ASP A 77 -13.60 1.93 5.61
CA ASP A 77 -15.06 1.78 5.74
C ASP A 77 -15.46 1.21 7.11
N ARG A 78 -14.70 0.22 7.62
CA ARG A 78 -15.01 -0.45 8.88
C ARG A 78 -14.55 0.36 10.11
N PHE A 79 -13.49 1.16 9.97
CA PHE A 79 -12.87 1.92 11.06
C PHE A 79 -12.65 3.40 10.69
N PRO A 80 -13.72 4.17 10.40
CA PRO A 80 -13.62 5.53 9.86
C PRO A 80 -12.95 6.56 10.80
N GLY A 81 -12.93 6.28 12.11
CA GLY A 81 -12.36 7.17 13.14
C GLY A 81 -10.83 7.26 13.14
N GLN A 82 -10.11 6.42 12.39
CA GLN A 82 -8.64 6.40 12.37
C GLN A 82 -8.01 7.38 11.38
N LEU A 83 -8.77 7.85 10.39
CA LEU A 83 -8.31 8.88 9.45
C LEU A 83 -8.01 10.22 10.16
N ALA A 84 -8.68 10.48 11.29
CA ALA A 84 -8.53 11.72 12.05
C ALA A 84 -7.26 11.78 12.91
N THR A 85 -6.71 10.63 13.33
CA THR A 85 -5.62 10.60 14.32
C THR A 85 -4.25 10.90 13.70
N THR A 86 -4.04 10.59 12.42
CA THR A 86 -2.77 10.94 11.73
C THR A 86 -2.66 12.43 11.37
N ALA A 87 -3.77 13.17 11.38
CA ALA A 87 -3.80 14.62 11.16
C ALA A 87 -3.70 15.43 12.46
N SER A 88 -3.84 14.78 13.62
CA SER A 88 -3.83 15.42 14.94
C SER A 88 -2.70 14.87 15.80
N GLU A 89 -1.47 14.94 15.31
CA GLU A 89 -0.30 15.02 16.18
C GLU A 89 0.05 16.50 16.35
N PRO A 90 -0.47 17.18 17.40
CA PRO A 90 -0.03 18.52 17.69
C PRO A 90 1.42 18.40 18.14
N ASN A 91 2.30 18.98 17.34
CA ASN A 91 3.62 19.49 17.68
C ASN A 91 3.71 19.84 19.19
N ARG A 92 4.02 18.83 20.01
CA ARG A 92 4.37 18.99 21.42
C ARG A 92 5.81 18.53 21.55
N ARG A 93 6.71 19.45 21.19
CA ARG A 93 7.54 20.16 22.17
C ARG A 93 8.47 21.11 21.43
N ARG A 94 8.11 22.40 21.47
CA ARG A 94 9.10 23.48 21.60
C ARG A 94 9.59 23.51 23.05
N ALA A 95 10.90 23.56 23.24
CA ALA A 95 11.61 24.50 24.13
C ALA A 95 13.11 24.36 23.84
#